data_AF-A0A7C1JAY2-F1
#
_entry.id   AF-A0A7C1JAY2-F1
#
_cell.length_a   1.000
_cell.length_b   1.000
_cell.length_c   1.000
_cell.angle_alpha   90.00
_cell.angle_beta   90.00
_cell.angle_gamma   90.00
#
_symmetry.space_group_name_H-M   'P 1'
#
loop_
_entity.id
_entity.type
_entity.pdbx_description
1 polymer ?
#
loop_
_entity_poly.entity_id
_entity_poly.type
_entity_poly.pdbx_seq_one_letter_code
_entity_poly.pdbx_strand_id
1 'polypeptide(L)'
;MPLFACLVDASGDDLTNPSPFDQARLIGNRPFFLVHGTSDDMVPYRQLHMLVEAAESGGTHVQLWTTDSGHVASFIDYTAEYDQRLTAFFTQALAP
;
A
#
# COMPACT_ATOMS: atom_id res chain seq x y z
N MET A 1 23.75 4.56 -23.39
CA MET A 1 22.62 4.99 -22.55
C MET A 1 21.41 4.18 -22.99
N PRO A 2 21.10 3.00 -22.43
CA PRO A 2 19.92 2.29 -22.87
C PRO A 2 18.68 2.99 -22.30
N LEU A 3 17.73 3.27 -23.17
CA LEU A 3 16.35 3.60 -22.82
C LEU A 3 15.82 2.48 -21.91
N PHE A 4 15.54 2.77 -20.64
CA PHE A 4 14.53 2.00 -19.91
C PHE A 4 13.20 2.43 -20.50
N ALA A 5 12.61 1.59 -21.34
CA ALA A 5 11.25 1.81 -21.81
C ALA A 5 10.33 1.77 -20.58
N CYS A 6 9.67 2.89 -20.28
CA CYS A 6 8.50 2.88 -19.41
C CYS A 6 7.54 1.80 -19.91
N LEU A 7 6.88 1.11 -18.98
CA LEU A 7 5.76 0.25 -19.33
C LEU A 7 4.66 1.17 -19.84
N VAL A 8 4.50 1.25 -21.15
CA VAL A 8 3.46 2.05 -21.79
C VAL A 8 2.28 1.18 -22.17
N ASP A 9 1.07 1.67 -21.97
CA ASP A 9 -0.14 1.00 -22.45
C ASP A 9 -0.35 1.20 -23.96
N ALA A 10 -1.45 0.66 -24.48
CA ALA A 10 -1.78 0.78 -25.91
C ALA A 10 -2.07 2.24 -26.35
N SER A 11 -2.35 3.15 -25.41
CA SER A 11 -2.53 4.59 -25.63
C SER A 11 -1.20 5.37 -25.59
N GLY A 12 -0.12 4.76 -25.11
CA GLY A 12 1.17 5.40 -24.89
C GLY A 12 1.33 6.01 -23.50
N ASP A 13 0.42 5.74 -22.57
CA ASP A 13 0.50 6.23 -21.20
C ASP A 13 1.51 5.42 -20.39
N ASP A 14 2.39 6.11 -19.68
CA ASP A 14 3.37 5.50 -18.80
C ASP A 14 2.71 4.96 -17.53
N LEU A 15 2.52 3.64 -17.49
CA LEU A 15 1.91 2.94 -16.36
C LEU A 15 2.77 2.97 -15.09
N THR A 16 4.00 3.47 -15.17
CA THR A 16 4.90 3.66 -14.02
C THR A 16 4.85 5.09 -13.46
N ASN A 17 4.08 6.00 -14.08
CA ASN A 17 3.94 7.38 -13.68
C ASN A 17 2.47 7.79 -13.48
N PRO A 18 2.05 8.19 -12.26
CA PRO A 18 2.88 8.37 -11.07
C PRO A 18 3.27 7.05 -10.41
N SER A 19 4.53 6.97 -9.96
CA SER A 19 5.01 5.85 -9.17
C SER A 19 4.36 5.86 -7.78
N PRO A 20 3.78 4.73 -7.31
CA PRO A 20 3.18 4.66 -5.97
C PRO A 20 4.20 4.95 -4.86
N PHE A 21 5.47 4.62 -5.07
CA PHE A 21 6.54 4.92 -4.10
C PHE A 21 6.84 6.42 -4.02
N ASP A 22 6.83 7.11 -5.17
CA ASP A 22 7.02 8.56 -5.18
C ASP A 22 5.83 9.27 -4.56
N GLN A 23 4.61 8.79 -4.80
CA GLN A 23 3.41 9.33 -4.16
C GLN A 23 3.39 9.06 -2.65
N ALA A 24 3.85 7.88 -2.20
CA ALA A 24 3.95 7.56 -0.77
C ALA A 24 4.85 8.54 -0.01
N ARG A 25 5.95 8.99 -0.62
CA ARG A 25 6.82 10.05 -0.05
C ARG A 25 6.12 11.39 0.13
N LEU A 26 5.05 11.64 -0.63
CA LEU A 26 4.34 12.91 -0.69
C LEU A 26 3.02 12.91 0.10
N ILE A 27 2.69 11.83 0.81
CA ILE A 27 1.45 11.70 1.59
C ILE A 27 1.31 12.79 2.67
N GLY A 28 2.44 13.27 3.21
CA GLY A 28 2.47 14.30 4.25
C GLY A 28 1.85 13.81 5.56
N ASN A 29 1.04 14.64 6.22
CA ASN A 29 0.49 14.31 7.54
C ASN A 29 -0.80 13.47 7.51
N ARG A 30 -1.15 12.89 6.37
CA ARG A 30 -2.36 12.06 6.27
C ARG A 30 -2.13 10.71 6.97
N PRO A 31 -3.08 10.25 7.82
CA PRO A 31 -3.01 8.91 8.39
C PRO A 31 -2.92 7.85 7.28
N PHE A 32 -2.00 6.89 7.43
CA PHE A 32 -1.76 5.86 6.44
C PHE A 32 -1.75 4.47 7.10
N PHE A 33 -2.65 3.60 6.64
CA PHE A 33 -2.80 2.23 7.10
C PHE A 33 -2.73 1.27 5.91
N LEU A 34 -1.89 0.23 6.03
CA LEU A 34 -1.71 -0.81 5.02
C LEU A 34 -2.11 -2.17 5.60
N VAL A 35 -2.81 -2.96 4.78
CA VAL A 35 -3.15 -4.35 5.04
C VAL A 35 -2.56 -5.20 3.93
N HIS A 36 -1.77 -6.24 4.26
CA HIS A 36 -1.13 -7.09 3.25
C HIS A 36 -0.98 -8.52 3.73
N GLY A 37 -1.28 -9.49 2.87
CA GLY A 37 -1.07 -10.91 3.15
C GLY A 37 0.34 -11.37 2.78
N THR A 38 1.02 -12.12 3.65
CA THR A 38 2.37 -12.65 3.36
C THR A 38 2.37 -13.71 2.27
N SER A 39 1.22 -14.32 1.99
CA SER A 39 1.03 -15.34 0.96
C SER A 39 0.50 -14.76 -0.35
N ASP A 40 0.51 -13.43 -0.52
CA ASP A 40 0.15 -12.76 -1.77
C ASP A 40 1.19 -13.06 -2.87
N ASP A 41 0.74 -13.81 -3.88
CA ASP A 41 1.50 -14.23 -5.05
C ASP A 41 1.35 -13.30 -6.26
N MET A 42 0.44 -12.32 -6.19
CA MET A 42 0.22 -11.31 -7.23
C MET A 42 0.98 -10.01 -6.94
N VAL A 43 0.98 -9.56 -5.68
CA VAL A 43 1.72 -8.41 -5.19
C VAL A 43 2.66 -8.88 -4.07
N PRO A 44 3.93 -9.17 -4.37
CA PRO A 44 4.84 -9.80 -3.42
C PRO A 44 4.99 -8.99 -2.13
N TYR A 45 5.06 -9.68 -1.00
CA TYR A 45 5.20 -9.07 0.34
C TYR A 45 6.38 -8.08 0.45
N ARG A 46 7.45 -8.24 -0.35
CA ARG A 46 8.55 -7.26 -0.43
C ARG A 46 8.08 -5.87 -0.85
N GLN A 47 7.08 -5.75 -1.74
CA GLN A 47 6.61 -4.46 -2.23
C GLN A 47 5.91 -3.63 -1.15
N LEU A 48 5.24 -4.28 -0.18
CA LEU A 48 4.74 -3.63 1.02
C LEU A 48 5.85 -2.90 1.76
N HIS A 49 6.97 -3.59 2.04
CA HIS A 49 8.11 -2.98 2.74
C HIS A 49 8.71 -1.82 1.97
N MET A 50 8.80 -1.92 0.63
CA MET A 50 9.25 -0.81 -0.22
C MET A 50 8.31 0.41 -0.12
N LEU A 51 7.00 0.19 -0.02
CA LEU A 51 6.02 1.27 0.12
C LEU A 51 6.07 1.91 1.50
N VAL A 52 6.22 1.10 2.56
CA VAL A 52 6.44 1.58 3.94
C VAL A 52 7.71 2.43 4.01
N GLU A 53 8.83 1.92 3.50
CA GLU A 53 10.11 2.65 3.47
C GLU A 53 9.98 3.97 2.71
N ALA A 54 9.27 3.97 1.57
CA ALA A 54 9.02 5.19 0.81
C ALA A 54 8.21 6.22 1.62
N ALA A 55 7.11 5.82 2.26
CA ALA A 55 6.31 6.71 3.10
C ALA A 55 7.09 7.25 4.30
N GLU A 56 7.82 6.38 5.00
CA GLU A 56 8.63 6.75 6.16
C GLU A 56 9.79 7.67 5.78
N SER A 57 10.41 7.48 4.61
CA SER A 57 11.41 8.42 4.07
C SER A 57 10.84 9.80 3.77
N GLY A 58 9.54 9.89 3.48
CA GLY A 58 8.78 11.14 3.36
C GLY A 58 8.28 11.72 4.69
N GLY A 59 8.65 11.10 5.82
CA GLY A 59 8.24 11.54 7.16
C GLY A 59 6.84 11.07 7.58
N THR A 60 6.21 10.15 6.84
CA THR A 60 4.88 9.62 7.15
C THR A 60 5.01 8.26 7.85
N HIS A 61 4.49 8.14 9.06
CA HIS A 61 4.40 6.83 9.73
C HIS A 61 3.28 5.99 9.12
N VAL A 62 3.57 4.71 8.85
CA VAL A 62 2.60 3.75 8.31
C VAL A 62 2.17 2.78 9.40
N GLN A 63 0.87 2.73 9.67
CA GLN A 63 0.28 1.65 10.44
C GLN A 63 0.19 0.41 9.55
N LEU A 64 0.64 -0.74 10.05
CA LEU A 64 0.67 -1.97 9.27
C LEU A 64 -0.11 -3.09 9.96
N TRP A 65 -0.91 -3.81 9.18
CA TRP A 65 -1.43 -5.12 9.57
C TRP A 65 -1.07 -6.15 8.50
N THR A 66 -0.41 -7.22 8.92
CA THR A 66 -0.01 -8.32 8.06
C THR A 66 -0.78 -9.58 8.44
N THR A 67 -1.28 -10.31 7.45
CA THR A 67 -1.94 -11.63 7.63
C THR A 67 -1.20 -12.70 6.84
N ASP A 68 -1.55 -13.98 7.01
CA ASP A 68 -1.04 -15.08 6.19
C ASP A 68 -1.86 -15.33 4.90
N SER A 69 -2.81 -14.45 4.59
CA SER A 69 -3.72 -14.52 3.44
C SER A 69 -3.02 -14.35 2.09
N GLY A 70 -3.68 -14.81 1.03
CA GLY A 70 -3.32 -14.53 -0.36
C GLY A 70 -3.78 -13.16 -0.85
N HIS A 71 -3.63 -12.90 -2.16
CA HIS A 71 -4.03 -11.63 -2.77
C HIS A 71 -5.48 -11.27 -2.44
N VAL A 72 -5.67 -10.07 -1.87
CA VAL A 72 -6.94 -9.52 -1.38
C VAL A 72 -7.73 -10.42 -0.40
N ALA A 73 -7.17 -11.51 0.13
CA ALA A 73 -7.95 -12.50 0.88
C ALA A 73 -8.12 -12.15 2.38
N SER A 74 -7.38 -11.18 2.92
CA SER A 74 -7.45 -10.82 4.35
C SER A 74 -8.84 -10.43 4.84
N PHE A 75 -9.70 -9.84 3.98
CA PHE A 75 -11.07 -9.50 4.38
C PHE A 75 -12.01 -10.73 4.45
N ILE A 76 -11.67 -11.82 3.77
CA ILE A 76 -12.42 -13.08 3.79
C ILE A 76 -11.95 -13.95 4.95
N ASP A 77 -10.63 -14.14 5.05
CA ASP A 77 -10.04 -15.04 6.06
C ASP A 77 -10.18 -14.48 7.48
N TYR A 78 -10.17 -13.16 7.62
CA TYR A 78 -10.18 -12.44 8.89
C TYR A 78 -11.31 -11.41 8.99
N THR A 79 -12.50 -11.69 8.43
CA THR A 79 -13.60 -10.71 8.30
C THR A 79 -13.86 -9.86 9.55
N ALA A 80 -14.06 -10.49 10.71
CA ALA A 80 -14.37 -9.75 11.94
C ALA A 80 -13.21 -8.83 12.38
N GLU A 81 -11.96 -9.30 12.27
CA GLU A 81 -10.78 -8.51 12.61
C GLU A 81 -10.51 -7.41 11.57
N TYR A 82 -10.75 -7.69 10.30
CA TYR A 82 -10.65 -6.74 9.20
C TYR A 82 -11.59 -5.56 9.41
N ASP A 83 -12.87 -5.83 9.69
CA ASP A 83 -13.88 -4.83 9.98
C ASP A 83 -13.52 -4.00 11.23
N GLN A 84 -13.09 -4.67 12.30
CA GLN A 84 -12.67 -4.01 13.53
C GLN A 84 -11.49 -3.07 13.30
N ARG A 85 -10.44 -3.52 12.61
CA ARG A 85 -9.22 -2.72 12.39
C ARG A 85 -9.46 -1.54 11.47
N LEU A 86 -10.20 -1.72 10.37
CA LEU A 86 -10.55 -0.61 9.49
C LEU A 86 -11.41 0.43 10.21
N THR A 87 -12.42 -0.02 10.95
CA THR A 87 -13.29 0.87 11.72
C THR A 87 -12.49 1.65 12.75
N ALA A 88 -11.58 0.98 13.49
CA ALA A 88 -10.73 1.62 14.47
C ALA A 88 -9.80 2.66 13.83
N PHE A 89 -9.15 2.33 12.71
CA PHE A 89 -8.28 3.25 11.98
C PHE A 89 -9.05 4.50 11.54
N PHE A 90 -10.18 4.36 10.84
CA PHE A 90 -10.94 5.51 10.37
C PHE A 90 -11.55 6.33 11.51
N THR A 91 -12.01 5.67 12.57
CA THR A 91 -12.51 6.36 13.77
C THR A 91 -11.42 7.24 14.38
N GLN A 92 -10.19 6.74 14.48
CA GLN A 92 -9.05 7.52 15.00
C GLN A 92 -8.61 8.62 14.02
N ALA A 93 -8.55 8.31 12.72
CA ALA A 93 -8.03 9.21 11.70
C ALA A 93 -8.98 10.38 11.37
N LEU A 94 -10.29 10.22 11.61
CA LEU A 94 -11.32 11.18 11.25
C LEU A 94 -12.05 11.78 12.46
N ALA A 95 -11.67 11.40 13.68
CA ALA A 95 -12.21 12.04 14.88
C ALA A 95 -11.92 13.55 14.87
N PRO A 96 -12.88 14.38 15.31
CA PRO A 96 -12.75 15.85 15.31
C PRO A 96 -11.68 16.37 16.28
#